data_AF-A0A2W6NQU3-F1
#
_entry.id   AF-A0A2W6NQU3-F1
#
_cell.length_a   1.000
_cell.length_b   1.000
_cell.length_c   1.000
_cell.angle_alpha   90.00
_cell.angle_beta   90.00
_cell.angle_gamma   90.00
#
_symmetry.space_group_name_H-M   'P 1'
#
loop_
_entity.id
_entity.type
_entity.pdbx_description
1 polymer ?
#
loop_
_entity_poly.entity_id
_entity_poly.type
_entity_poly.pdbx_seq_one_letter_code
_entity_poly.pdbx_strand_id
1 'polypeptide(L)' 'GYVGVMAMECFVTPQGLLINELAPRVHNSGHWTQNGASISQFELHLRAITDLPLPQPVVNNPSVMINLIGSDVNYDW' A
#
# COMPACT_ATOMS: atom_id res chain seq x y z
N GLY A 1 5.82 18.85 8.83
CA GLY A 1 5.14 18.10 7.75
C GLY A 1 5.14 16.63 8.10
N TYR A 2 4.25 15.83 7.51
CA TYR A 2 4.24 14.38 7.69
C TYR A 2 5.42 13.72 6.96
N VAL A 3 5.99 12.65 7.52
CA VAL A 3 7.12 11.89 6.95
C VAL A 3 6.76 10.40 6.95
N GLY A 4 7.01 9.74 5.82
CA GLY A 4 6.67 8.33 5.62
C GLY A 4 5.51 8.13 4.65
N VAL A 5 5.11 6.87 4.48
CA VAL A 5 3.92 6.50 3.71
C VAL A 5 2.64 6.89 4.44
N MET A 6 1.67 7.41 3.70
CA MET A 6 0.28 7.63 4.12
C MET A 6 -0.64 7.04 3.04
N ALA A 7 -1.73 6.40 3.47
CA ALA A 7 -2.80 6.00 2.57
C ALA A 7 -4.00 6.95 2.71
N MET A 8 -4.66 7.22 1.58
CA MET A 8 -5.91 7.96 1.50
C MET A 8 -6.96 7.09 0.83
N GLU A 9 -7.99 6.72 1.58
CA GLU A 9 -9.13 6.02 1.02
C GLU A 9 -10.12 7.04 0.46
N CYS A 10 -10.72 6.73 -0.69
CA CYS A 10 -11.67 7.60 -1.35
C CYS A 10 -12.93 6.83 -1.74
N PHE A 11 -14.07 7.52 -1.73
CA PHE A 11 -15.27 7.09 -2.45
C PHE A 11 -15.27 7.71 -3.85
N VAL A 12 -15.61 6.89 -4.84
CA VAL A 12 -15.90 7.35 -6.21
C VAL A 12 -17.41 7.57 -6.31
N THR A 13 -17.85 8.81 -6.48
CA THR A 13 -19.27 9.16 -6.63
C THR A 13 -19.55 9.79 -8.00
N PRO A 14 -20.82 9.91 -8.42
CA PRO A 14 -21.17 10.64 -9.65
C PRO A 14 -20.75 12.12 -9.65
N GLN A 15 -20.51 12.71 -8.47
CA GLN A 15 -20.09 14.10 -8.30
C GLN A 15 -18.56 14.26 -8.20
N GLY A 16 -17.81 13.16 -8.13
CA GLY A 16 -16.34 13.16 -8.07
C GLY A 16 -15.78 12.25 -6.98
N LEU A 17 -14.48 12.42 -6.69
CA LEU A 17 -13.78 11.73 -5.62
C LEU A 17 -14.02 12.43 -4.29
N LEU A 18 -14.43 11.68 -3.27
CA LEU A 18 -14.53 12.15 -1.89
C LEU A 18 -13.51 11.41 -1.03
N ILE A 19 -12.76 12.14 -0.20
CA ILE A 19 -11.88 11.53 0.80
C ILE A 19 -12.76 10.85 1.86
N ASN A 20 -12.55 9.55 2.08
CA ASN A 20 -13.17 8.81 3.17
C ASN A 20 -12.33 8.95 4.44
N GLU A 21 -11.10 8.46 4.41
CA GLU A 21 -10.20 8.47 5.56
C GLU A 21 -8.73 8.60 5.16
N LEU A 22 -7.90 8.98 6.14
CA LEU A 22 -6.45 9.03 6.02
C LEU A 22 -5.82 8.09 7.05
N ALA A 23 -4.94 7.20 6.58
CA ALA A 23 -4.11 6.36 7.44
C ALA A 23 -2.66 6.87 7.38
N PRO A 24 -2.15 7.58 8.42
CA PRO A 24 -0.78 8.07 8.50
C PRO A 24 0.19 6.93 8.86
N ARG A 25 0.23 5.90 8.00
CA ARG A 25 1.07 4.71 8.10
C ARG A 25 1.01 3.93 6.77
N VAL A 26 1.82 2.88 6.67
CA VAL A 26 1.58 1.80 5.69
C VAL A 26 0.18 1.20 5.89
N HIS A 27 -0.45 0.76 4.80
CA HIS A 27 -1.86 0.39 4.80
C HIS A 27 -2.11 -0.94 4.09
N ASN A 28 -3.14 -1.67 4.50
CA ASN A 28 -3.43 -3.02 4.00
C ASN A 28 -3.58 -3.03 2.46
N SER A 29 -4.28 -2.04 1.91
CA SER A 29 -4.46 -1.87 0.47
C SER A 29 -3.15 -1.64 -0.32
N GLY A 30 -2.02 -1.40 0.33
CA GLY A 30 -0.70 -1.29 -0.28
C GLY A 30 0.16 -2.56 -0.21
N HIS A 31 -0.30 -3.65 0.42
CA HIS A 31 0.55 -4.85 0.63
C HIS A 31 0.96 -5.54 -0.67
N TRP A 32 0.15 -5.42 -1.73
CA TRP A 32 0.47 -5.95 -3.06
C TRP A 32 1.82 -5.41 -3.59
N THR A 33 2.26 -4.22 -3.15
CA THR A 33 3.53 -3.60 -3.59
C THR A 33 4.77 -4.43 -3.23
N GLN A 34 4.66 -5.37 -2.27
CA GLN A 34 5.76 -6.28 -1.92
C GLN A 34 6.18 -7.19 -3.08
N ASN A 35 5.23 -7.54 -3.96
CA ASN A 35 5.48 -8.44 -5.10
C ASN A 35 5.12 -7.82 -6.45
N GLY A 36 4.32 -6.75 -6.47
CA GLY A 36 3.84 -6.11 -7.69
C GLY A 36 4.57 -4.85 -8.12
N ALA A 37 5.46 -4.30 -7.29
CA ALA A 37 6.18 -3.06 -7.57
C ALA A 37 7.70 -3.22 -7.39
N SER A 38 8.48 -2.31 -7.94
CA SER A 38 9.94 -2.25 -7.80
C SER A 38 10.40 -1.93 -6.37
N ILE A 39 9.49 -1.43 -5.53
CA ILE A 39 9.74 -1.05 -4.14
C ILE A 39 8.44 -1.16 -3.35
N SER A 40 8.50 -1.77 -2.17
CA SER A 40 7.31 -1.92 -1.32
C SER A 40 7.00 -0.63 -0.54
N GLN A 41 5.74 -0.45 -0.15
CA GLN A 41 5.36 0.65 0.76
C GLN A 41 6.15 0.63 2.08
N PHE A 42 6.56 -0.55 2.56
CA PHE A 42 7.33 -0.69 3.79
C PHE A 42 8.75 -0.15 3.61
N GLU A 43 9.39 -0.49 2.48
CA GLU A 43 10.72 0.01 2.15
C GLU A 43 10.72 1.52 1.88
N LEU A 44 9.70 2.04 1.18
CA LEU A 44 9.50 3.49 1.05
C LEU A 44 9.31 4.19 2.39
N HIS A 45 8.51 3.60 3.29
CA HIS A 45 8.29 4.17 4.62
C HIS A 45 9.60 4.23 5.41
N LEU A 46 10.37 3.15 5.41
CA LEU A 46 11.69 3.10 6.06
C LEU A 46 12.66 4.12 5.46
N ARG A 47 12.76 4.20 4.13
CA ARG A 47 13.60 5.19 3.45
C ARG A 47 13.23 6.61 3.85
N ALA A 48 11.94 6.93 3.89
CA ALA A 48 11.47 8.26 4.26
C ALA A 48 11.81 8.63 5.71
N ILE A 49 11.63 7.72 6.68
CA ILE A 49 11.94 8.02 8.09
C ILE A 49 13.45 7.99 8.40
N THR A 50 14.27 7.46 7.50
CA THR A 50 15.74 7.39 7.63
C THR A 50 16.48 8.35 6.70
N ASP A 51 15.76 9.25 6.02
CA ASP A 51 16.31 10.25 5.09
C ASP A 51 17.14 9.63 3.95
N LEU A 52 16.72 8.45 3.48
CA LEU A 52 17.30 7.79 2.31
C LEU A 52 16.57 8.22 1.02
N PRO A 53 17.21 8.11 -0.16
CA PRO A 53 16.57 8.42 -1.43
C PRO A 53 15.25 7.68 -1.63
N LEU A 54 14.23 8.38 -2.15
CA LEU A 54 12.90 7.83 -2.45
C LEU A 54 12.78 7.56 -3.95
N PRO A 55 13.17 6.36 -4.45
CA PRO A 55 13.05 6.06 -5.87
C PRO A 55 11.57 6.04 -6.28
N GLN A 56 11.31 6.46 -7.52
CA GLN A 56 9.97 6.38 -8.10
C GLN A 56 9.53 4.91 -8.20
N PRO A 57 8.38 4.51 -7.63
CA PRO A 57 7.88 3.15 -7.75
C PRO A 57 7.46 2.83 -9.18
N VAL A 58 7.88 1.67 -9.68
CA VAL A 58 7.44 1.11 -10.97
C VAL A 58 6.59 -0.12 -10.69
N VAL A 59 5.38 -0.16 -11.25
CA VAL A 59 4.50 -1.33 -11.16
C VAL A 59 4.95 -2.34 -12.22
N ASN A 60 5.40 -3.51 -11.77
CA ASN A 60 6.00 -4.50 -12.66
C ASN A 60 4.92 -5.29 -13.43
N ASN A 61 3.84 -5.67 -12.75
CA ASN A 61 2.75 -6.47 -13.32
C ASN A 61 1.42 -6.18 -12.60
N PRO A 62 0.26 -6.40 -13.25
CA PRO A 62 -1.03 -6.47 -12.56
C PRO A 62 -0.95 -7.46 -11.40
N SER A 63 -1.35 -7.02 -10.21
CA SER A 63 -1.24 -7.80 -8.97
C SER A 63 -2.57 -7.77 -8.23
N VAL A 64 -2.98 -8.91 -7.68
CA VAL A 64 -4.16 -9.04 -6.81
C VAL A 64 -3.68 -9.51 -5.44
N MET A 65 -4.09 -8.81 -4.40
CA MET A 65 -3.83 -9.18 -3.02
C MET A 65 -5.15 -9.57 -2.36
N ILE A 66 -5.14 -10.70 -1.65
CA ILE A 66 -6.30 -11.25 -0.97
C ILE A 66 -5.96 -11.32 0.52
N ASN A 67 -6.82 -10.73 1.36
CA ASN A 67 -6.71 -10.92 2.80
C ASN A 67 -7.22 -12.31 3.17
N LEU A 68 -6.44 -13.03 3.96
CA LEU A 68 -6.88 -14.27 4.59
C LEU A 68 -7.30 -13.93 6.03
N ILE A 69 -8.60 -14.02 6.31
CA ILE A 69 -9.18 -13.65 7.60
C ILE A 69 -9.90 -14.86 8.16
N GLY A 70 -9.43 -15.38 9.31
CA GLY A 70 -10.07 -16.51 9.99
C GLY A 70 -10.07 -17.82 9.19
N SER A 71 -9.21 -17.94 8.18
CA SER A 71 -9.02 -19.18 7.42
C SER A 71 -8.05 -20.11 8.15
N ASP A 72 -8.38 -21.40 8.23
CA ASP A 72 -7.44 -22.41 8.69
C ASP A 72 -6.26 -22.56 7.73
N VAL A 73 -5.13 -23.04 8.25
CA VAL A 73 -3.96 -23.35 7.43
C VAL A 73 -4.33 -24.47 6.46
N ASN A 74 -4.16 -24.20 5.18
CA ASN A 74 -4.34 -25.18 4.11
C ASN A 74 -3.00 -25.35 3.39
N TYR A 75 -2.48 -26.57 3.40
CA TYR A 75 -1.18 -26.92 2.81
C TYR A 75 -1.27 -27.29 1.32
N ASP A 76 -2.47 -27.35 0.75
CA ASP A 76 -2.69 -27.59 -0.67
C ASP A 76 -2.58 -26.31 -1.52
N TRP A 77 -2.39 -25.15 -0.87
CA TRP A 77 -2.21 -23.84 -1.50
C TRP A 77 -0.75 -23.58 -1.91
#